data_AF-A0A3D2VJW3-F1
#
_entry.id   AF-A0A3D2VJW3-F1
#
_cell.length_a   1.000
_cell.length_b   1.000
_cell.length_c   1.000
_cell.angle_alpha   90.00
_cell.angle_beta   90.00
_cell.angle_gamma   90.00
#
_symmetry.space_group_name_H-M   'P 1'
#
loop_
_entity.id
_entity.type
_entity.pdbx_description
1 polymer ?
#
loop_
_entity_poly.entity_id
_entity_poly.type
_entity_poly.pdbx_seq_one_letter_code
_entity_poly.pdbx_strand_id
1 'polypeptide(L)'
;EEYWWCTEQALRWPDGAGPNMLLDDGGDATLLVHKGKEFEEAGFVPEPTSADSEEFGVVLRLLASTIAAEPQRWTSVAADIKGVTEETTTGVHRLYEMFRDGKLLFPAINVNDSVT
;
A
#
# COMPACT_ATOMS: atom_id res chain seq x y z
N GLU A 1 3.46 -15.58 0.72
CA GLU A 1 4.76 -14.88 0.89
C GLU A 1 5.29 -14.34 -0.44
N GLU A 2 5.45 -15.18 -1.47
CA GLU A 2 5.91 -14.76 -2.80
C GLU A 2 5.07 -13.64 -3.44
N TYR A 3 3.75 -13.70 -3.32
CA TYR A 3 2.83 -12.65 -3.81
C TYR A 3 3.22 -11.25 -3.29
N TRP A 4 3.30 -11.10 -1.98
CA TRP A 4 3.62 -9.82 -1.35
C TRP A 4 5.07 -9.37 -1.62
N TRP A 5 6.00 -10.31 -1.78
CA TRP A 5 7.34 -9.99 -2.28
C TRP A 5 7.27 -9.42 -3.70
N CYS A 6 6.54 -10.05 -4.63
CA CYS A 6 6.35 -9.51 -5.98
C CYS A 6 5.70 -8.13 -5.97
N THR A 7 4.70 -7.90 -5.12
CA THR A 7 4.06 -6.58 -4.94
C THR A 7 5.07 -5.53 -4.50
N GLU A 8 5.93 -5.86 -3.54
CA GLU A 8 7.00 -4.95 -3.09
C GLU A 8 8.01 -4.66 -4.21
N GLN A 9 8.40 -5.67 -4.98
CA GLN A 9 9.29 -5.49 -6.13
C GLN A 9 8.66 -4.64 -7.23
N ALA A 10 7.35 -4.75 -7.48
CA ALA A 10 6.64 -3.91 -8.44
C ALA A 10 6.64 -2.42 -8.03
N LEU A 11 6.71 -2.15 -6.72
CA LEU A 11 6.84 -0.79 -6.16
C LEU A 11 8.30 -0.33 -6.02
N ARG A 12 9.28 -1.14 -6.44
CA ARG A 12 10.72 -0.80 -6.44
C ARG A 12 11.18 -0.41 -7.83
N TRP A 13 11.54 0.86 -8.00
CA TRP A 13 12.14 1.32 -9.25
C TRP A 13 13.66 1.13 -9.21
N PRO A 14 14.33 0.91 -10.37
CA PRO A 14 15.76 0.58 -10.41
C PRO A 14 16.70 1.65 -9.83
N ASP A 15 16.25 2.89 -9.75
CA ASP A 15 16.97 4.04 -9.18
C ASP A 15 16.77 4.20 -7.67
N GLY A 16 16.03 3.28 -7.04
CA GLY A 16 15.68 3.32 -5.63
C GLY A 16 14.44 4.15 -5.33
N ALA A 17 13.86 4.84 -6.32
CA ALA A 17 12.62 5.57 -6.16
C ALA A 17 11.40 4.61 -6.11
N GLY A 18 10.23 5.22 -5.91
CA GLY A 18 8.94 4.57 -6.08
C GLY A 18 8.21 5.01 -7.35
N PRO A 19 7.05 4.42 -7.63
CA PRO A 19 6.17 4.91 -8.68
C PRO A 19 5.63 6.31 -8.37
N ASN A 20 5.33 7.09 -9.41
CA ASN A 20 4.61 8.35 -9.28
C ASN A 20 3.09 8.22 -9.56
N MET A 21 2.63 7.03 -9.94
CA MET A 21 1.23 6.68 -10.22
C MET A 21 1.04 5.19 -9.89
N LEU A 22 -0.14 4.83 -9.38
CA LEU A 22 -0.54 3.43 -9.20
C LEU A 22 -1.67 3.06 -10.17
N LEU A 23 -1.60 1.86 -10.71
CA LEU A 23 -2.71 1.18 -11.37
C LEU A 23 -2.93 -0.10 -10.56
N ASP A 24 -4.07 -0.17 -9.88
CA ASP A 24 -4.35 -1.17 -8.85
C ASP A 24 -5.64 -1.93 -9.19
N ASP A 25 -5.66 -3.19 -8.78
CA ASP A 25 -6.82 -4.08 -8.86
C ASP A 25 -6.91 -4.85 -7.55
N GLY A 26 -7.93 -4.53 -6.75
CA GLY A 26 -8.16 -5.08 -5.43
C GLY A 26 -7.55 -4.25 -4.30
N GLY A 27 -6.72 -3.25 -4.61
CA GLY A 27 -6.21 -2.25 -3.66
C GLY A 27 -5.00 -2.70 -2.84
N ASP A 28 -4.29 -3.76 -3.22
CA ASP A 28 -3.18 -4.33 -2.43
C ASP A 28 -1.90 -3.49 -2.53
N ALA A 29 -1.60 -2.92 -3.70
CA ALA A 29 -0.48 -1.99 -3.83
C ALA A 29 -0.72 -0.73 -3.01
N THR A 30 -1.96 -0.22 -3.07
CA THR A 30 -2.42 0.91 -2.26
C THR A 30 -2.33 0.60 -0.77
N LEU A 31 -2.79 -0.58 -0.33
CA LEU A 31 -2.72 -1.02 1.07
C LEU A 31 -1.28 -1.06 1.57
N LEU A 32 -0.36 -1.64 0.79
CA LEU A 32 1.03 -1.78 1.19
C LEU A 32 1.71 -0.42 1.41
N VAL A 33 1.46 0.55 0.52
CA VAL A 33 1.97 1.92 0.65
C VAL A 33 1.38 2.61 1.89
N HIS A 34 0.06 2.52 2.09
CA HIS A 34 -0.61 3.17 3.23
C HIS A 34 -0.13 2.60 4.56
N LYS A 35 -0.04 1.27 4.69
CA LYS A 35 0.42 0.60 5.90
C LYS A 35 1.90 0.80 6.16
N GLY A 36 2.72 0.77 5.11
CA GLY A 36 4.15 1.07 5.23
C GLY A 36 4.38 2.47 5.81
N LYS A 37 3.71 3.49 5.25
CA LYS A 37 3.80 4.86 5.78
C LYS A 37 3.25 4.98 7.20
N GLU A 38 2.08 4.39 7.48
CA GLU A 38 1.47 4.38 8.82
C GLU A 38 2.45 3.86 9.88
N PHE A 39 3.13 2.75 9.60
CA PHE A 39 4.07 2.15 10.55
C PHE A 39 5.42 2.86 10.63
N GLU A 40 5.90 3.45 9.53
CA GLU A 40 7.06 4.36 9.57
C GLU A 40 6.76 5.58 10.47
N GLU A 41 5.60 6.22 10.32
CA GLU A 41 5.18 7.36 11.14
C GLU A 41 4.94 6.98 12.61
N ALA A 42 4.40 5.77 12.86
CA ALA A 42 4.22 5.25 14.21
C ALA A 42 5.53 4.84 14.89
N GLY A 43 6.59 4.59 14.10
CA GLY A 43 7.89 4.13 14.59
C GLY A 43 7.92 2.66 15.02
N PHE A 44 6.88 1.89 14.75
CA PHE A 44 6.85 0.44 14.98
C PHE A 44 5.89 -0.26 14.02
N VAL A 45 6.19 -1.53 13.71
CA VAL A 45 5.30 -2.44 12.97
C VAL A 45 4.70 -3.43 13.98
N PRO A 46 3.37 -3.66 14.00
CA PRO A 46 2.76 -4.68 14.85
C PRO A 46 3.33 -6.09 14.61
N GLU A 47 3.34 -6.92 15.65
CA GLU A 47 3.82 -8.29 15.55
C GLU A 47 2.93 -9.13 14.60
N PRO A 48 3.49 -9.94 13.70
CA PRO A 48 2.72 -10.75 12.75
C PRO A 48 1.68 -11.67 13.40
N THR A 49 1.90 -12.09 14.65
CA THR A 49 0.98 -12.95 15.41
C THR A 49 -0.25 -12.22 15.92
N SER A 50 -0.26 -10.88 15.92
CA SER A 50 -1.44 -10.08 16.25
C SER A 50 -2.29 -9.72 15.03
N ALA A 51 -1.97 -10.27 13.85
CA ALA A 51 -2.73 -10.02 12.63
C ALA A 51 -4.12 -10.68 12.66
N ASP A 52 -5.11 -9.99 12.12
CA ASP A 52 -6.48 -10.52 11.98
C ASP A 52 -6.59 -11.63 10.92
N SER A 53 -5.58 -11.77 10.06
CA SER A 53 -5.49 -12.84 9.06
C SER A 53 -4.05 -13.29 8.85
N GLU A 54 -3.88 -14.54 8.38
CA GLU A 54 -2.57 -15.08 8.00
C GLU A 54 -1.88 -14.22 6.94
N GLU A 55 -2.67 -13.76 5.96
CA GLU A 55 -2.20 -12.90 4.89
C GLU A 55 -1.70 -11.55 5.41
N PHE A 56 -2.45 -10.90 6.31
CA PHE A 56 -1.99 -9.65 6.89
C PHE A 56 -0.75 -9.87 7.78
N GLY A 57 -0.61 -11.03 8.41
CA GLY A 57 0.62 -11.44 9.08
C GLY A 57 1.83 -11.50 8.14
N VAL A 58 1.64 -11.92 6.88
CA VAL A 58 2.70 -11.86 5.85
C VAL A 58 3.05 -10.41 5.50
N VAL A 59 2.05 -9.53 5.36
CA VAL A 59 2.26 -8.09 5.12
C VAL A 59 3.06 -7.46 6.27
N LEU A 60 2.71 -7.75 7.52
CA LEU A 60 3.44 -7.23 8.69
C LEU A 60 4.89 -7.72 8.71
N ARG A 61 5.15 -8.99 8.39
CA ARG A 61 6.53 -9.51 8.27
C ARG A 61 7.32 -8.77 7.20
N LEU A 62 6.72 -8.59 6.02
CA LEU A 62 7.32 -7.84 4.92
C LEU A 62 7.66 -6.42 5.37
N LEU A 63 6.66 -5.66 5.84
CA LEU A 63 6.84 -4.27 6.28
C LEU A 63 7.87 -4.13 7.40
N ALA A 64 7.89 -5.03 8.39
CA ALA A 64 8.90 -5.03 9.44
C ALA A 64 10.31 -5.17 8.87
N SER A 65 10.53 -6.10 7.93
CA SER A 65 11.82 -6.30 7.29
C SER A 65 12.23 -5.12 6.39
N THR A 66 11.30 -4.59 5.59
CA THR A 66 11.54 -3.46 4.69
C THR A 66 11.84 -2.19 5.49
N ILE A 67 11.09 -1.89 6.54
CA ILE A 67 11.29 -0.68 7.37
C ILE A 67 12.59 -0.78 8.18
N ALA A 68 12.97 -1.97 8.65
CA ALA A 68 14.26 -2.16 9.32
C ALA A 68 15.45 -1.91 8.38
N ALA A 69 15.33 -2.25 7.09
CA ALA A 69 16.36 -2.02 6.09
C ALA A 69 16.35 -0.58 5.53
N GLU A 70 15.16 -0.01 5.31
CA GLU A 70 14.93 1.28 4.66
C GLU A 70 13.85 2.10 5.40
N PRO A 71 14.17 2.77 6.52
CA PRO A 71 13.17 3.34 7.45
C PRO A 71 12.30 4.50 6.95
N GLN A 72 12.54 5.01 5.75
CA GLN A 72 11.83 6.16 5.16
C GLN A 72 11.30 5.85 3.76
N ARG A 73 11.34 4.57 3.37
CA ARG A 73 10.99 4.13 2.03
C ARG A 73 9.54 4.47 1.73
N TRP A 74 8.61 4.02 2.57
CA TRP A 74 7.19 4.13 2.29
C TRP A 74 6.68 5.56 2.39
N THR A 75 7.25 6.35 3.30
CA THR A 75 7.01 7.80 3.41
C THR A 75 7.43 8.52 2.13
N SER A 76 8.61 8.19 1.59
CA SER A 76 9.10 8.78 0.34
C SER A 76 8.25 8.35 -0.86
N VAL A 77 7.96 7.06 -0.98
CA VAL A 77 7.10 6.50 -2.04
C VAL A 77 5.72 7.14 -2.02
N ALA A 78 5.08 7.22 -0.84
CA ALA A 78 3.75 7.81 -0.71
C ALA A 78 3.72 9.30 -1.06
N ALA A 79 4.81 10.04 -0.81
CA ALA A 79 4.90 11.46 -1.15
C ALA A 79 5.00 11.72 -2.65
N ASP A 80 5.60 10.78 -3.40
CA ASP A 80 5.81 10.92 -4.85
C ASP A 80 4.61 10.44 -5.69
N ILE A 81 3.73 9.60 -5.12
CA ILE A 81 2.52 9.13 -5.81
C ILE A 81 1.52 10.27 -5.99
N LYS A 82 1.15 10.53 -7.25
CA LYS A 82 0.18 11.57 -7.64
C LYS A 82 -1.26 11.07 -7.67
N GLY A 83 -1.45 9.75 -7.69
CA GLY A 83 -2.76 9.13 -7.58
C GLY A 83 -2.76 7.65 -7.96
N VAL A 84 -3.92 7.01 -7.74
CA VAL A 84 -4.21 5.63 -8.09
C VAL A 84 -5.45 5.51 -8.97
N THR A 85 -5.44 4.59 -9.92
CA THR A 85 -6.65 4.11 -10.61
C THR A 85 -6.98 2.71 -10.13
N GLU A 86 -8.20 2.47 -9.68
CA GLU A 86 -8.63 1.18 -9.11
C GLU A 86 -9.72 0.52 -9.97
N GLU A 87 -9.48 -0.73 -10.33
CA GLU A 87 -10.28 -1.48 -11.31
C GLU A 87 -11.46 -2.25 -10.73
N THR A 88 -11.39 -2.73 -9.48
CA THR A 88 -12.42 -3.62 -8.94
C THR A 88 -13.22 -3.05 -7.78
N THR A 89 -14.44 -3.57 -7.63
CA THR A 89 -15.38 -3.17 -6.58
C THR A 89 -14.79 -3.29 -5.17
N THR A 90 -14.01 -4.35 -4.91
CA THR A 90 -13.36 -4.58 -3.62
C THR A 90 -12.31 -3.50 -3.31
N GLY A 91 -11.44 -3.18 -4.26
CA GLY A 91 -10.46 -2.12 -4.08
C GLY A 91 -11.11 -0.76 -3.92
N VAL A 92 -12.18 -0.48 -4.69
CA VAL A 92 -12.97 0.76 -4.56
C VAL A 92 -13.57 0.91 -3.16
N HIS A 93 -14.09 -0.17 -2.56
CA HIS A 93 -14.59 -0.12 -1.19
C HIS A 93 -13.50 0.28 -0.18
N ARG A 94 -12.29 -0.30 -0.31
CA ARG A 94 -11.13 0.07 0.52
C ARG A 94 -10.75 1.54 0.34
N LEU A 95 -10.78 2.07 -0.89
CA LEU A 95 -10.54 3.49 -1.16
C LEU A 95 -11.56 4.39 -0.48
N TYR A 96 -12.85 4.04 -0.54
CA TYR A 96 -13.90 4.82 0.15
C TYR A 96 -13.78 4.77 1.66
N GLU A 97 -13.40 3.62 2.25
CA GLU A 97 -13.12 3.52 3.68
C GLU A 97 -11.98 4.45 4.10
N MET A 98 -10.85 4.42 3.37
CA MET A 98 -9.72 5.31 3.63
C MET A 98 -10.09 6.79 3.43
N PHE A 99 -10.88 7.11 2.41
CA PHE A 99 -11.32 8.48 2.16
C PHE A 99 -12.23 8.99 3.29
N ARG A 100 -13.24 8.19 3.69
CA ARG A 100 -14.15 8.53 4.80
C ARG A 100 -13.39 8.74 6.10
N ASP A 101 -12.39 7.91 6.36
CA ASP A 101 -11.61 7.96 7.59
C ASP A 101 -10.48 9.03 7.54
N GLY A 102 -10.36 9.78 6.43
CA GLY A 102 -9.34 10.82 6.25
C GLY A 102 -7.91 10.28 6.11
N LYS A 103 -7.76 9.00 5.75
CA LYS A 103 -6.48 8.28 5.67
C LYS A 103 -5.96 8.11 4.24
N LEU A 104 -6.78 8.40 3.23
CA LEU A 104 -6.36 8.27 1.84
C LEU A 104 -5.22 9.26 1.53
N LEU A 105 -4.04 8.74 1.18
CA LEU A 105 -2.81 9.51 1.06
C LEU A 105 -2.71 10.32 -0.23
N PHE A 106 -3.38 9.89 -1.30
CA PHE A 106 -3.32 10.49 -2.63
C PHE A 106 -4.66 10.34 -3.37
N PRO A 107 -4.95 11.16 -4.39
CA PRO A 107 -6.18 11.06 -5.17
C PRO A 107 -6.40 9.67 -5.76
N ALA A 108 -7.64 9.23 -5.83
CA ALA A 108 -8.02 7.96 -6.42
C ALA A 108 -9.12 8.12 -7.47
N ILE A 109 -9.02 7.37 -8.57
CA ILE A 109 -10.05 7.26 -9.60
C ILE A 109 -10.63 5.85 -9.54
N ASN A 110 -11.93 5.78 -9.31
CA ASN A 110 -12.72 4.56 -9.39
C ASN A 110 -13.00 4.26 -10.88
N VAL A 111 -12.30 3.27 -11.43
CA VAL A 111 -12.49 2.82 -12.82
C VAL A 111 -13.63 1.83 -12.90
N ASN A 112 -13.80 0.97 -11.88
CA ASN A 112 -14.84 -0.05 -11.78
C ASN A 112 -16.25 0.48 -12.11
N ASP A 113 -16.60 1.68 -11.62
CA ASP A 113 -17.94 2.25 -11.77
C ASP A 113 -18.11 3.04 -13.08
N SER A 114 -17.19 2.89 -14.02
CA SER A 114 -17.38 3.36 -15.40
C SER A 114 -18.48 2.55 -16.09
N VAL A 115 -19.37 3.23 -16.82
CA VAL A 115 -20.59 2.63 -17.41
C VAL A 115 -20.33 1.70 -18.62
N THR A 116 -19.12 1.72 -19.16
CA THR A 116 -18.71 1.29 -20.52
C THR A 116 -19.37 0.02 -21.05
#